data_AF-A0A9E6C8K6-F1
#
_entry.id   AF-A0A9E6C8K6-F1
#
_cell.length_a   1.000
_cell.length_b   1.000
_cell.length_c   1.000
_cell.angle_alpha   90.00
_cell.angle_beta   90.00
_cell.angle_gamma   90.00
#
_symmetry.space_group_name_H-M   'P 1'
#
loop_
_entity.id
_entity.type
_entity.pdbx_description
1 polymer ?
#
loop_
_entity_poly.entity_id
_entity_poly.type
_entity_poly.pdbx_seq_one_letter_code
_entity_poly.pdbx_strand_id
1 'polypeptide(L)' 'MKDTTDEIYKIQHDIFMQKPLKERFILNLELTEFMLEMTRIRIMKKHPEYNEKQIKSAVFREIYHDVFSEEEFIKITKNF' A
#
# COMPACT_ATOMS: atom_id res chain seq x y z
N MET A 1 -9.09 -12.16 -5.83
CA MET A 1 -8.20 -13.25 -6.27
C MET A 1 -8.75 -14.62 -5.84
N LYS A 2 -10.02 -14.94 -6.12
CA LYS A 2 -10.55 -16.28 -5.84
C LYS A 2 -10.47 -17.21 -7.06
N ASP A 3 -10.12 -16.67 -8.22
CA ASP A 3 -10.04 -17.40 -9.50
C ASP A 3 -8.62 -17.92 -9.80
N THR A 4 -7.65 -17.62 -8.94
CA THR A 4 -6.27 -18.10 -9.08
C THR A 4 -6.10 -19.31 -8.18
N THR A 5 -5.77 -20.47 -8.76
CA THR A 5 -5.51 -21.69 -7.97
C THR A 5 -4.21 -21.56 -7.18
N ASP A 6 -4.08 -22.32 -6.10
CA ASP A 6 -2.86 -22.37 -5.29
C ASP A 6 -1.62 -22.75 -6.12
N GLU A 7 -1.80 -23.60 -7.13
CA GLU A 7 -0.74 -23.98 -8.07
C GLU A 7 -0.24 -22.79 -8.89
N ILE A 8 -1.16 -21.98 -9.44
CA ILE A 8 -0.79 -20.78 -10.19
C ILE A 8 -0.13 -19.76 -9.28
N TYR A 9 -0.62 -19.60 -8.05
CA TYR A 9 0.01 -18.72 -7.07
C TYR A 9 1.46 -19.14 -6.78
N LYS A 10 1.70 -20.43 -6.59
CA LYS A 10 3.05 -20.97 -6.40
C LYS A 10 3.95 -20.72 -7.61
N ILE A 11 3.45 -20.94 -8.82
CA ILE A 11 4.21 -20.67 -10.06
C ILE A 11 4.61 -19.19 -10.14
N GLN A 12 3.67 -18.27 -9.85
CA GLN A 12 3.93 -16.83 -9.86
C GLN A 12 4.98 -16.43 -8.82
N HIS A 13 4.87 -16.98 -7.60
CA HIS A 13 5.85 -16.78 -6.55
C HIS A 13 7.23 -17.29 -6.97
N ASP A 14 7.32 -18.49 -7.53
CA ASP A 14 8.59 -19.10 -7.93
C ASP A 14 9.27 -18.31 -9.06
N ILE A 15 8.50 -17.84 -10.05
CA ILE A 15 8.99 -16.93 -11.10
C ILE A 15 9.55 -15.64 -10.49
N PHE A 16 8.85 -15.06 -9.51
CA PHE A 16 9.31 -13.85 -8.85
C PHE A 16 10.62 -14.10 -8.09
N MET A 17 10.71 -15.21 -7.35
CA MET A 17 11.88 -15.55 -6.53
C MET A 17 13.12 -15.92 -7.34
N GLN A 18 12.95 -16.34 -8.59
CA GLN A 18 14.06 -16.56 -9.54
C GLN A 18 14.72 -15.27 -10.02
N LYS A 19 14.08 -14.10 -9.83
CA LYS A 19 14.66 -12.81 -10.20
C LYS A 19 15.84 -12.44 -9.29
N PRO A 20 16.89 -11.77 -9.82
CA PRO A 20 17.97 -11.23 -9.01
C PRO A 20 17.43 -10.35 -7.87
N LEU A 21 18.09 -10.39 -6.70
CA LEU A 21 17.67 -9.62 -5.53
C LEU A 21 17.51 -8.12 -5.84
N LYS A 22 18.42 -7.54 -6.63
CA LYS A 22 18.35 -6.14 -7.06
C LYS A 22 17.08 -5.84 -7.85
N GLU A 23 16.69 -6.72 -8.77
CA GLU A 23 15.48 -6.56 -9.57
C GLU A 23 14.24 -6.68 -8.68
N ARG A 24 14.20 -7.68 -7.77
CA ARG A 24 13.11 -7.80 -6.79
C ARG A 24 12.98 -6.57 -5.91
N PHE A 25 14.10 -5.97 -5.49
CA PHE A 25 14.08 -4.76 -4.68
C PHE A 25 13.45 -3.58 -5.44
N ILE A 26 13.89 -3.34 -6.68
CA ILE A 26 13.35 -2.26 -7.53
C ILE A 26 11.85 -2.48 -7.77
N LEU A 27 11.45 -3.69 -8.16
CA LEU A 27 10.05 -4.02 -8.39
C LEU A 27 9.19 -3.80 -7.13
N ASN A 28 9.69 -4.16 -5.94
CA ASN A 28 8.95 -3.91 -4.70
C ASN A 28 8.76 -2.42 -4.41
N LEU A 29 9.78 -1.58 -4.70
CA LEU A 29 9.65 -0.13 -4.56
C LEU A 29 8.59 0.43 -5.52
N GLU A 30 8.66 0.08 -6.80
CA GLU A 30 7.72 0.52 -7.83
C GLU A 30 6.27 0.08 -7.51
N LEU A 31 6.10 -1.16 -7.05
CA LEU A 31 4.79 -1.67 -6.62
C LEU A 31 4.27 -0.93 -5.39
N THR A 32 5.14 -0.59 -4.44
CA THR A 32 4.76 0.17 -3.25
C THR A 32 4.29 1.57 -3.62
N GLU A 33 5.03 2.26 -4.50
CA GLU A 33 4.65 3.59 -5.01
C GLU A 33 3.31 3.55 -5.76
N PHE A 34 3.12 2.55 -6.63
CA PHE A 34 1.87 2.37 -7.35
C PHE A 34 0.68 2.12 -6.41
N MET A 35 0.85 1.27 -5.40
CA MET A 35 -0.18 0.97 -4.41
C MET A 35 -0.55 2.20 -3.56
N LEU A 36 0.45 3.01 -3.19
CA LEU A 36 0.24 4.28 -2.50
C LEU A 36 -0.59 5.26 -3.33
N GLU A 37 -0.26 5.41 -4.61
CA GLU A 37 -0.97 6.30 -5.53
C GLU A 37 -2.41 5.84 -5.77
N MET A 38 -2.61 4.54 -6.01
CA MET A 38 -3.94 3.96 -6.15
C MET A 38 -4.80 4.17 -4.91
N THR A 39 -4.21 4.04 -3.73
CA THR A 39 -4.89 4.30 -2.44
C THR A 39 -5.26 5.77 -2.30
N ARG A 40 -4.34 6.69 -2.64
CA ARG A 40 -4.57 8.15 -2.65
C ARG A 40 -5.74 8.50 -3.56
N ILE A 41 -5.73 8.04 -4.82
CA ILE A 41 -6.79 8.29 -5.80
C ILE A 41 -8.13 7.77 -5.30
N ARG A 42 -8.16 6.55 -4.73
CA ARG A 42 -9.39 5.97 -4.17
C ARG A 42 -9.96 6.84 -3.04
N ILE A 43 -9.11 7.32 -2.14
CA ILE A 43 -9.52 8.19 -1.03
C ILE A 43 -10.04 9.53 -1.57
N MET A 44 -9.35 10.16 -2.50
CA MET A 44 -9.78 11.42 -3.13
C MET A 44 -11.15 11.28 -3.82
N LYS A 45 -11.40 10.14 -4.48
CA LYS A 45 -12.70 9.86 -5.11
C LYS A 45 -13.81 9.66 -4.08
N LYS A 46 -13.51 9.06 -2.93
CA LYS A 46 -14.49 8.77 -1.86
C LYS A 46 -14.76 10.01 -0.99
N HIS A 47 -13.76 10.86 -0.83
CA HIS A 47 -13.75 12.06 0.03
C HIS A 47 -13.24 13.28 -0.75
N PRO A 48 -14.03 13.81 -1.71
CA PRO A 48 -13.63 14.98 -2.50
C PRO A 48 -13.45 16.25 -1.66
N GLU A 49 -13.97 16.28 -0.44
CA GLU A 49 -13.85 17.38 0.53
C GLU A 49 -12.51 17.42 1.27
N TYR A 50 -11.69 16.36 1.18
CA TYR A 50 -10.43 16.30 1.91
C TYR A 50 -9.36 17.20 1.26
N ASN A 51 -8.66 17.94 2.11
CA ASN A 51 -7.42 18.61 1.72
C ASN A 51 -6.21 17.65 1.72
N GLU A 52 -5.07 18.12 1.22
CA GLU A 52 -3.81 17.35 1.12
C GLU A 52 -3.40 16.65 2.43
N LYS A 53 -3.50 17.33 3.57
CA LYS A 53 -3.11 16.77 4.88
C LYS A 53 -4.07 15.67 5.33
N GLN A 54 -5.36 15.86 5.09
CA GLN A 54 -6.39 14.85 5.38
C GLN A 54 -6.21 13.62 4.49
N ILE A 55 -5.91 13.82 3.20
CA ILE A 55 -5.61 12.71 2.27
C ILE A 55 -4.38 11.93 2.76
N LYS A 56 -3.27 12.59 3.10
CA LYS A 56 -2.06 11.93 3.63
C LYS A 56 -2.35 11.11 4.88
N SER A 57 -3.12 11.68 5.82
CA SER A 57 -3.51 11.00 7.05
C SER A 57 -4.38 9.78 6.76
N ALA A 58 -5.36 9.91 5.86
CA ALA A 58 -6.22 8.80 5.46
C ALA A 58 -5.47 7.68 4.73
N VAL A 59 -4.51 8.01 3.85
CA VAL A 59 -3.64 7.03 3.19
C VAL A 59 -2.82 6.27 4.22
N PHE A 60 -2.20 6.99 5.17
CA PHE A 60 -1.45 6.36 6.25
C PHE A 60 -2.32 5.41 7.09
N ARG A 61 -3.57 5.81 7.36
CA ARG A 61 -4.52 4.97 8.12
C ARG A 61 -4.84 3.70 7.37
N GLU A 62 -5.18 3.81 6.09
CA GLU A 62 -5.56 2.65 5.28
C GLU A 62 -4.47 1.57 5.28
N ILE A 63 -3.21 1.99 5.16
CA ILE A 63 -2.07 1.09 5.04
C ILE A 63 -1.66 0.49 6.38
N TYR A 64 -1.78 1.25 7.48
CA TYR A 64 -1.25 0.87 8.79
C TYR A 64 -2.31 0.74 9.89
N HIS A 65 -3.59 0.59 9.54
CA HIS A 65 -4.68 0.53 10.53
C HIS A 65 -4.53 -0.59 11.55
N ASP A 66 -3.91 -1.70 11.16
CA ASP A 66 -3.65 -2.86 12.03
C ASP A 66 -2.29 -2.83 12.72
N VAL A 67 -1.46 -1.81 12.45
CA VAL A 67 -0.07 -1.73 12.93
C VAL A 67 0.05 -0.76 14.11
N PHE A 68 -0.67 0.35 14.09
CA PHE A 68 -0.60 1.38 15.11
C PHE A 68 -1.90 1.47 15.90
N SER A 69 -1.79 1.71 17.20
CA SER A 69 -2.93 2.14 18.00
C SER A 69 -3.44 3.52 17.55
N GLU A 70 -4.67 3.87 17.92
CA GLU A 70 -5.27 5.17 17.57
C GLU A 70 -4.44 6.35 18.11
N GLU A 71 -3.86 6.21 19.31
CA GLU A 71 -3.01 7.22 19.93
C GLU A 71 -1.72 7.46 19.14
N GLU A 72 -1.09 6.38 18.66
CA GLU A 72 0.11 6.44 17.83
C GLU A 72 -0.19 7.05 16.47
N PHE A 73 -1.32 6.69 15.87
CA PHE A 73 -1.78 7.28 14.63
C PHE A 73 -1.94 8.80 14.74
N ILE A 74 -2.64 9.27 15.77
CA ILE A 74 -2.83 10.71 16.01
C ILE A 74 -1.49 11.43 16.19
N LYS A 75 -0.56 10.82 16.94
CA LYS A 75 0.77 11.38 17.18
C LYS A 75 1.58 11.51 15.88
N ILE A 76 1.55 10.50 15.02
CA ILE A 76 2.29 10.48 13.74
C ILE A 76 1.70 11.50 12.78
N THR A 77 0.39 11.46 12.56
CA THR A 77 -0.32 12.31 11.58
C THR A 77 -0.36 13.79 11.95
N LYS A 78 -0.14 14.14 13.23
CA LYS A 78 0.02 15.53 13.67
C LYS A 78 1.13 16.27 12.91
N ASN A 79 2.18 15.55 12.51
CA ASN A 79 3.37 16.07 11.83
C ASN A 79 3.24 16.12 10.29
N PHE A 80 2.11 15.70 9.72
CA PHE A 80 1.83 15.82 8.29
C PHE A 80 1.42 17.25 7.90
#